data_AF-A0A1Z3NCD0-F1
#
_entry.id   AF-A0A1Z3NCD0-F1
#
_cell.length_a   1.000
_cell.length_b   1.000
_cell.length_c   1.000
_cell.angle_alpha   90.00
_cell.angle_beta   90.00
_cell.angle_gamma   90.00
#
_symmetry.space_group_name_H-M   'P 1'
#
loop_
_entity.id
_entity.type
_entity.pdbx_description
1 polymer ?
#
loop_
_entity_poly.entity_id
_entity_poly.type
_entity_poly.pdbx_seq_one_letter_code
_entity_poly.pdbx_strand_id
1 'polypeptide(L)'
;MPNRFIFSLRFSSKVFLKMAVLAFAMIVFMTLFRLNLYFLSVFHATPDAAFVEFAQSFLAGFRFDLLIFGFLFIPLYFLVMIQAVLQKWPRAGFVFYKVYFTTVWFLICALTFVDFFHFAKYGKRMRFADYSSWNLEGWLEQFKSLPPNQSWIFCIITVLLFSLGYMLVKSLKFGDWKDEYSPQAGSKFEILWRALLPLVLIVLAARGTVEAHHLALEHSEVSLDKVINEMALNAVWCFDK
;
A
#
# COMPACT_ATOMS: atom_id res chain seq x y z
N MET A 1 -6.54 36.51 -13.63
CA MET A 1 -6.90 35.08 -13.50
C MET A 1 -5.73 34.09 -13.30
N PRO A 2 -4.49 34.27 -13.82
CA PRO A 2 -3.42 33.26 -13.68
C PRO A 2 -2.99 32.96 -12.23
N ASN A 3 -3.11 33.94 -11.32
CA ASN A 3 -2.73 33.77 -9.91
C ASN A 3 -3.58 32.74 -9.14
N ARG A 4 -4.84 32.50 -9.54
CA ARG A 4 -5.70 31.51 -8.86
C ARG A 4 -5.36 30.07 -9.26
N PHE A 5 -4.96 29.86 -10.52
CA PHE A 5 -4.60 28.52 -11.01
C PHE A 5 -3.32 27.99 -10.35
N ILE A 6 -2.25 28.80 -10.34
CA ILE A 6 -0.99 28.41 -9.68
C ILE A 6 -1.18 28.13 -8.19
N PHE A 7 -2.00 28.93 -7.52
CA PHE A 7 -2.37 28.72 -6.13
C PHE A 7 -3.10 27.39 -5.91
N SER A 8 -4.04 27.07 -6.79
CA SER A 8 -4.72 25.77 -6.81
C SER A 8 -3.74 24.61 -7.01
N LEU A 9 -2.74 24.77 -7.88
CA LEU A 9 -1.67 23.78 -8.08
C LEU A 9 -0.76 23.64 -6.85
N ARG A 10 -0.39 24.73 -6.18
CA ARG A 10 0.40 24.67 -4.93
C ARG A 10 -0.34 23.90 -3.83
N PHE A 11 -1.62 24.19 -3.66
CA PHE A 11 -2.47 23.46 -2.72
C PHE A 11 -2.62 21.98 -3.13
N SER A 12 -2.74 21.69 -4.43
CA SER A 12 -2.75 20.31 -4.94
C SER A 12 -1.48 19.54 -4.57
N SER A 13 -0.30 20.17 -4.65
CA SER A 13 0.96 19.54 -4.22
C SER A 13 0.98 19.25 -2.73
N LYS A 14 0.43 20.15 -1.89
CA LYS A 14 0.30 19.95 -0.44
C LYS A 14 -0.63 18.79 -0.11
N VAL A 15 -1.79 18.71 -0.79
CA VAL A 15 -2.73 17.59 -0.66
C VAL A 15 -2.07 16.29 -1.08
N PHE A 16 -1.42 16.28 -2.24
CA PHE A 16 -0.69 15.12 -2.76
C PHE A 16 0.39 14.64 -1.80
N LEU A 17 1.24 15.54 -1.29
CA LEU A 17 2.30 15.19 -0.34
C LEU A 17 1.73 14.54 0.93
N LYS A 18 0.63 15.06 1.47
CA LYS A 18 -0.02 14.48 2.65
C LYS A 18 -0.56 13.08 2.38
N MET A 19 -1.15 12.85 1.20
CA MET A 19 -1.58 11.50 0.80
C MET A 19 -0.38 10.58 0.59
N ALA A 20 0.70 11.05 -0.04
CA ALA A 20 1.91 10.28 -0.27
C ALA A 20 2.59 9.86 1.05
N VAL A 21 2.65 10.75 2.04
CA VAL A 21 3.16 10.43 3.39
C VAL A 21 2.29 9.36 4.06
N LEU A 22 0.97 9.47 3.96
CA LEU A 22 0.05 8.46 4.48
C LEU A 22 0.26 7.09 3.80
N ALA A 23 0.39 7.08 2.47
CA ALA A 23 0.64 5.87 1.71
C ALA A 23 1.98 5.21 2.07
N PHE A 24 3.03 6.02 2.23
CA PHE A 24 4.32 5.53 2.70
C PHE A 24 4.22 4.89 4.09
N ALA A 25 3.48 5.51 5.03
CA ALA A 25 3.24 4.90 6.33
C ALA A 25 2.46 3.57 6.23
N MET A 26 1.50 3.45 5.32
CA MET A 26 0.78 2.20 5.07
C MET A 26 1.68 1.11 4.46
N ILE A 27 2.59 1.47 3.54
CA ILE A 27 3.61 0.56 3.00
C ILE A 27 4.51 0.03 4.13
N VAL A 28 4.92 0.90 5.06
CA VAL A 28 5.67 0.48 6.25
C VAL A 28 4.85 -0.50 7.08
N PHE A 29 3.55 -0.28 7.29
CA PHE A 29 2.70 -1.23 8.00
C PHE A 29 2.54 -2.57 7.27
N MET A 30 2.46 -2.57 5.94
CA MET A 30 2.47 -3.81 5.14
C MET A 30 3.80 -4.56 5.30
N THR A 31 4.91 -3.84 5.39
CA THR A 31 6.22 -4.42 5.70
C THR A 31 6.26 -5.00 7.12
N LEU A 32 5.60 -4.37 8.11
CA LEU A 32 5.45 -4.93 9.45
C LEU A 32 4.57 -6.18 9.46
N PHE A 33 3.51 -6.26 8.64
CA PHE A 33 2.76 -7.50 8.44
C PHE A 33 3.64 -8.61 7.89
N ARG A 34 4.50 -8.30 6.91
CA ARG A 34 5.49 -9.26 6.36
C ARG A 34 6.48 -9.71 7.43
N LEU A 35 6.96 -8.80 8.27
CA LEU A 35 7.83 -9.11 9.39
C LEU A 35 7.16 -10.05 10.40
N ASN A 36 5.89 -9.78 10.70
CA ASN A 36 5.10 -10.63 11.58
C ASN A 36 4.94 -12.05 10.99
N LEU A 37 4.63 -12.16 9.70
CA LEU A 37 4.56 -13.44 8.99
C LEU A 37 5.89 -14.19 8.99
N TYR A 38 7.01 -13.48 8.81
CA TYR A 38 8.34 -14.06 8.89
C TYR A 38 8.59 -14.73 10.24
N PHE A 39 8.45 -13.98 11.34
CA PHE A 39 8.75 -14.50 12.68
C PHE A 39 7.77 -15.57 13.14
N LEU A 40 6.51 -15.47 12.74
CA LEU A 40 5.48 -16.42 13.16
C LEU A 40 5.45 -17.71 12.35
N SER A 41 5.81 -17.67 11.05
CA SER A 41 5.58 -18.82 10.14
C SER A 41 6.81 -19.25 9.35
N VAL A 42 7.61 -18.30 8.84
CA VAL A 42 8.71 -18.63 7.90
C VAL A 42 10.00 -19.01 8.63
N PHE A 43 10.33 -18.31 9.71
CA PHE A 43 11.59 -18.47 10.44
C PHE A 43 11.83 -19.91 10.91
N HIS A 44 10.78 -20.59 11.37
CA HIS A 44 10.86 -21.97 11.83
C HIS A 44 10.88 -23.00 10.68
N ALA A 45 10.32 -22.64 9.52
CA ALA A 45 10.26 -23.51 8.35
C ALA A 45 11.56 -23.49 7.52
N THR A 46 12.39 -22.47 7.70
CA THR A 46 13.58 -22.21 6.85
C THR A 46 14.86 -21.97 7.68
N PRO A 47 15.24 -22.91 8.58
CA PRO A 47 16.33 -22.71 9.53
C PRO A 47 17.71 -22.57 8.86
N ASP A 48 17.89 -23.15 7.69
CA ASP A 48 19.17 -23.17 6.96
C ASP A 48 19.32 -22.02 5.95
N ALA A 49 18.28 -21.19 5.78
CA ALA A 49 18.30 -20.13 4.79
C ALA A 49 19.21 -18.97 5.22
N ALA A 50 19.98 -18.44 4.28
CA ALA A 50 20.91 -17.35 4.54
C ALA A 50 20.15 -16.04 4.82
N PHE A 51 20.66 -15.24 5.76
CA PHE A 51 20.09 -13.91 6.08
C PHE A 51 19.91 -13.01 4.84
N VAL A 52 20.82 -13.13 3.86
CA VAL A 52 20.79 -12.37 2.62
C VAL A 52 19.52 -12.65 1.81
N GLU A 53 19.06 -13.91 1.77
CA GLU A 53 17.86 -14.30 1.03
C GLU A 53 16.60 -13.67 1.65
N PHE A 54 16.52 -13.65 2.98
CA PHE A 54 15.45 -12.95 3.68
C PHE A 54 15.48 -11.45 3.40
N ALA A 55 16.65 -10.81 3.51
CA ALA A 55 16.78 -9.38 3.24
C ALA A 55 16.35 -9.01 1.81
N GLN A 56 16.73 -9.84 0.82
CA GLN A 56 16.29 -9.67 -0.57
C GLN A 56 14.77 -9.86 -0.73
N SER A 57 14.17 -10.83 -0.04
CA SER A 57 12.71 -11.05 -0.06
C SER A 57 11.95 -9.87 0.57
N PHE A 58 12.46 -9.29 1.66
CA PHE A 58 11.88 -8.06 2.24
C PHE A 58 11.94 -6.87 1.28
N LEU A 59 13.06 -6.68 0.58
CA LEU A 59 13.20 -5.61 -0.42
C LEU A 59 12.29 -5.83 -1.63
N ALA A 60 12.21 -7.07 -2.12
CA ALA A 60 11.28 -7.45 -3.18
C ALA A 60 9.83 -7.18 -2.73
N GLY A 61 9.49 -7.53 -1.50
CA GLY A 61 8.17 -7.28 -0.96
C GLY A 61 7.82 -5.80 -0.81
N PHE A 62 8.73 -4.97 -0.31
CA PHE A 62 8.55 -3.52 -0.26
C PHE A 62 8.27 -2.93 -1.65
N ARG A 63 8.93 -3.47 -2.68
CA ARG A 63 8.71 -3.10 -4.09
C ARG A 63 7.31 -3.47 -4.59
N PHE A 64 6.79 -4.65 -4.23
CA PHE A 64 5.40 -5.02 -4.52
C PHE A 64 4.38 -4.10 -3.79
N ASP A 65 4.66 -3.73 -2.54
CA ASP A 65 3.81 -2.81 -1.77
C ASP A 65 3.76 -1.41 -2.44
N LEU A 66 4.91 -0.91 -2.91
CA LEU A 66 5.00 0.33 -3.68
C LEU A 66 4.19 0.29 -4.98
N LEU A 67 4.20 -0.84 -5.68
CA LEU A 67 3.44 -1.03 -6.92
C LEU A 67 1.94 -0.92 -6.68
N ILE A 68 1.41 -1.58 -5.64
CA ILE A 68 -0.01 -1.52 -5.27
C ILE A 68 -0.42 -0.05 -5.05
N PHE A 69 0.35 0.69 -4.25
CA PHE A 69 0.05 2.11 -4.01
C PHE A 69 0.24 2.98 -5.24
N GLY A 70 1.16 2.65 -6.14
CA GLY A 70 1.29 3.28 -7.44
C GLY A 70 -0.02 3.24 -8.22
N PHE A 71 -0.62 2.05 -8.38
CA PHE A 71 -1.92 1.91 -9.06
C PHE A 71 -3.06 2.64 -8.34
N LEU A 72 -3.12 2.55 -7.01
CA LEU A 72 -4.15 3.22 -6.21
C LEU A 72 -4.06 4.75 -6.31
N PHE A 73 -2.86 5.31 -6.54
CA PHE A 73 -2.67 6.75 -6.67
C PHE A 73 -3.06 7.33 -8.03
N ILE A 74 -3.13 6.52 -9.10
CA ILE A 74 -3.53 7.00 -10.44
C ILE A 74 -4.88 7.73 -10.40
N PRO A 75 -5.99 7.14 -9.93
CA PRO A 75 -7.28 7.84 -9.88
C PRO A 75 -7.26 9.05 -8.93
N LEU A 76 -6.53 8.97 -7.82
CA LEU A 76 -6.40 10.08 -6.87
C LEU A 76 -5.68 11.28 -7.48
N TYR A 77 -4.62 11.04 -8.26
CA TYR A 77 -3.90 12.09 -8.96
C TYR A 77 -4.79 12.84 -9.94
N PHE A 78 -5.54 12.11 -10.77
CA PHE A 78 -6.45 12.75 -11.72
C PHE A 78 -7.54 13.55 -11.00
N LEU A 79 -8.10 13.03 -9.90
CA LEU A 79 -9.09 13.75 -9.11
C LEU A 79 -8.51 15.05 -8.50
N VAL A 80 -7.30 14.99 -7.95
CA VAL A 80 -6.57 16.16 -7.41
C VAL A 80 -6.28 17.17 -8.52
N MET A 81 -5.88 16.72 -9.71
CA MET A 81 -5.61 17.60 -10.84
C MET A 81 -6.87 18.24 -11.41
N ILE A 82 -7.99 17.50 -11.49
CA ILE A 82 -9.29 18.07 -11.87
C ILE A 82 -9.71 19.16 -10.88
N GLN A 83 -9.58 18.92 -9.57
CA GLN A 83 -9.84 19.94 -8.54
C GLN A 83 -8.92 21.16 -8.69
N ALA A 84 -7.64 20.91 -9.01
CA ALA A 84 -6.67 21.97 -9.23
C ALA A 84 -7.03 22.85 -10.45
N VAL A 85 -7.36 22.22 -11.59
CA VAL A 85 -7.73 22.89 -12.85
C VAL A 85 -9.05 23.64 -12.72
N LEU A 86 -10.06 23.02 -12.11
CA LEU A 86 -11.36 23.65 -11.86
C LEU A 86 -11.29 24.72 -10.76
N GLN A 87 -10.18 24.80 -10.01
CA GLN A 87 -9.98 25.71 -8.88
C GLN A 87 -11.08 25.55 -7.82
N LYS A 88 -11.55 24.31 -7.64
CA LYS A 88 -12.63 23.95 -6.71
C LYS A 88 -12.13 22.90 -5.74
N TRP A 89 -12.09 23.26 -4.46
CA TRP A 89 -11.65 22.41 -3.36
C TRP A 89 -12.79 22.18 -2.36
N PRO A 90 -13.83 21.39 -2.73
CA PRO A 90 -14.94 21.12 -1.85
C PRO A 90 -14.49 20.25 -0.66
N ARG A 91 -15.05 20.51 0.53
CA ARG A 91 -14.81 19.68 1.72
C ARG A 91 -15.16 18.20 1.49
N ALA A 92 -16.15 17.94 0.64
CA ALA A 92 -16.52 16.58 0.21
C ALA A 92 -15.36 15.82 -0.44
N GLY A 93 -14.46 16.50 -1.18
CA GLY A 93 -13.27 15.87 -1.75
C GLY A 93 -12.32 15.34 -0.68
N PHE A 94 -12.14 16.08 0.41
CA PHE A 94 -11.31 15.63 1.54
C PHE A 94 -11.92 14.45 2.29
N VAL A 95 -13.25 14.44 2.43
CA VAL A 95 -13.98 13.29 2.99
C VAL A 95 -13.80 12.07 2.10
N PHE A 96 -13.95 12.24 0.78
CA PHE A 96 -13.71 11.17 -0.18
C PHE A 96 -12.30 10.57 -0.04
N TYR A 97 -11.24 11.38 0.03
CA TYR A 97 -9.88 10.86 0.21
C TYR A 97 -9.75 10.03 1.49
N LYS A 98 -10.33 10.49 2.60
CA LYS A 98 -10.30 9.72 3.87
C LYS A 98 -11.07 8.40 3.76
N VAL A 99 -12.26 8.42 3.18
CA VAL A 99 -13.06 7.21 2.97
C VAL A 99 -12.30 6.23 2.07
N TYR A 100 -11.75 6.71 0.95
CA TYR A 100 -10.93 5.91 0.03
C TYR A 100 -9.79 5.19 0.75
N PHE A 101 -8.94 5.93 1.48
CA PHE A 101 -7.82 5.33 2.22
C PHE A 101 -8.28 4.41 3.36
N THR A 102 -9.42 4.70 3.99
CA THR A 102 -9.99 3.84 5.04
C THR A 102 -10.45 2.51 4.45
N THR A 103 -11.15 2.55 3.32
CA THR A 103 -11.61 1.36 2.61
C THR A 103 -10.43 0.53 2.11
N VAL A 104 -9.44 1.15 1.46
CA VAL A 104 -8.22 0.47 1.01
C VAL A 104 -7.51 -0.21 2.18
N TRP A 105 -7.31 0.52 3.29
CA TRP A 105 -6.62 -0.03 4.46
C TRP A 105 -7.39 -1.19 5.10
N PHE A 106 -8.71 -1.06 5.21
CA PHE A 106 -9.57 -2.15 5.68
C PHE A 106 -9.44 -3.40 4.80
N LEU A 107 -9.48 -3.25 3.47
CA LEU A 107 -9.33 -4.37 2.54
C LEU A 107 -7.94 -5.01 2.65
N ILE A 108 -6.87 -4.24 2.75
CA ILE A 108 -5.50 -4.76 2.97
C ILE A 108 -5.45 -5.60 4.25
N CYS A 109 -5.97 -5.08 5.37
CA CYS A 109 -5.97 -5.81 6.64
C CYS A 109 -6.83 -7.08 6.56
N ALA A 110 -8.02 -7.02 5.95
CA ALA A 110 -8.91 -8.16 5.82
C ALA A 110 -8.29 -9.28 4.95
N LEU A 111 -7.74 -8.93 3.79
CA LEU A 111 -7.07 -9.89 2.91
C LEU A 111 -5.84 -10.49 3.57
N THR A 112 -5.01 -9.67 4.22
CA THR A 112 -3.82 -10.14 4.96
C THR A 112 -4.20 -11.06 6.11
N PHE A 113 -5.31 -10.76 6.80
CA PHE A 113 -5.78 -11.57 7.92
C PHE A 113 -6.21 -12.96 7.48
N VAL A 114 -6.98 -13.05 6.38
CA VAL A 114 -7.41 -14.34 5.82
C VAL A 114 -6.22 -15.11 5.26
N ASP A 115 -5.36 -14.43 4.48
CA ASP A 115 -4.21 -15.02 3.80
C ASP A 115 -3.15 -15.57 4.78
N PHE A 116 -2.95 -14.94 5.94
CA PHE A 116 -1.98 -15.40 6.92
C PHE A 116 -2.20 -16.86 7.35
N PHE A 117 -3.45 -17.24 7.66
CA PHE A 117 -3.75 -18.60 8.11
C PHE A 117 -3.58 -19.63 6.99
N HIS A 118 -3.89 -19.23 5.76
CA HIS A 118 -3.62 -20.05 4.59
C HIS A 118 -2.10 -20.23 4.37
N PHE A 119 -1.35 -19.13 4.41
CA PHE A 119 0.10 -19.14 4.26
C PHE A 119 0.78 -19.97 5.35
N ALA A 120 0.39 -19.80 6.61
CA ALA A 120 0.99 -20.54 7.72
C ALA A 120 0.76 -22.07 7.61
N LYS A 121 -0.35 -22.51 6.99
CA LYS A 121 -0.64 -23.94 6.76
C LYS A 121 0.06 -24.50 5.51
N TYR A 122 0.08 -23.74 4.41
CA TYR A 122 0.49 -24.26 3.10
C TYR A 122 1.82 -23.70 2.56
N GLY A 123 2.42 -22.72 3.23
CA GLY A 123 3.67 -22.06 2.79
C GLY A 123 3.53 -21.24 1.50
N LYS A 124 2.30 -20.97 1.04
CA LYS A 124 1.99 -20.23 -0.19
C LYS A 124 0.93 -19.16 0.08
N ARG A 125 0.94 -18.07 -0.67
CA ARG A 125 -0.12 -17.05 -0.62
C ARG A 125 -1.37 -17.51 -1.34
N MET A 126 -2.53 -17.02 -0.90
CA MET A 126 -3.79 -17.19 -1.61
C MET A 126 -3.78 -16.43 -2.93
N ARG A 127 -4.10 -17.11 -4.03
CA ARG A 127 -4.37 -16.52 -5.35
C ARG A 127 -5.86 -16.28 -5.52
N PHE A 128 -6.28 -15.62 -6.60
CA PHE A 128 -7.70 -15.35 -6.87
C PHE A 128 -8.58 -16.60 -6.79
N ALA A 129 -8.10 -17.73 -7.32
CA ALA A 129 -8.81 -19.01 -7.26
C ALA A 129 -9.04 -19.48 -5.82
N ASP A 130 -8.04 -19.35 -4.93
CA ASP A 130 -8.17 -19.73 -3.52
C ASP A 130 -9.24 -18.86 -2.82
N TYR A 131 -9.27 -17.54 -3.11
CA TYR A 131 -10.30 -16.63 -2.61
C TYR A 131 -11.71 -16.98 -3.13
N SER A 132 -11.82 -17.43 -4.39
CA SER A 132 -13.12 -17.82 -4.96
C SER A 132 -13.71 -19.07 -4.30
N SER A 133 -12.86 -19.96 -3.80
CA SER A 133 -13.22 -21.16 -3.04
C SER A 133 -13.25 -20.95 -1.52
N TRP A 134 -12.98 -19.73 -1.06
CA TRP A 134 -12.87 -19.42 0.37
C TRP A 134 -14.21 -19.64 1.08
N ASN A 135 -14.16 -20.30 2.22
CA ASN A 135 -15.30 -20.47 3.11
C ASN A 135 -14.86 -20.40 4.57
N LEU A 136 -15.82 -20.08 5.45
CA LEU A 136 -15.56 -19.89 6.88
C LEU A 136 -15.09 -21.17 7.57
N GLU A 137 -15.62 -22.33 7.18
CA GLU A 137 -15.29 -23.62 7.80
C GLU A 137 -13.83 -24.01 7.58
N GLY A 138 -13.37 -23.94 6.33
CA GLY A 138 -11.98 -24.21 5.96
C GLY A 138 -11.01 -23.18 6.56
N TRP A 139 -11.42 -21.92 6.67
CA TRP A 139 -10.63 -20.91 7.38
C TRP A 139 -10.52 -21.20 8.88
N LEU A 140 -11.62 -21.60 9.54
CA LEU A 140 -11.60 -21.99 10.95
C LEU A 140 -10.74 -23.22 11.20
N GLU A 141 -10.72 -24.18 10.28
CA GLU A 141 -9.83 -25.34 10.34
C GLU A 141 -8.37 -24.91 10.26
N GLN A 142 -8.02 -24.00 9.35
CA GLN A 142 -6.67 -23.42 9.25
C GLN A 142 -6.27 -22.69 10.54
N PHE A 143 -7.16 -21.86 11.08
CA PHE A 143 -6.95 -21.16 12.35
C PHE A 143 -6.66 -22.11 13.51
N LYS A 144 -7.43 -23.20 13.62
CA LYS A 144 -7.28 -24.22 14.69
C LYS A 144 -6.06 -25.11 14.51
N SER A 145 -5.54 -25.23 13.29
CA SER A 145 -4.35 -26.04 13.00
C SER A 145 -3.05 -25.39 13.47
N LEU A 146 -3.05 -24.08 13.75
CA LEU A 146 -1.89 -23.36 14.23
C LEU A 146 -1.80 -23.37 15.77
N PRO A 147 -0.58 -23.26 16.33
CA PRO A 147 -0.38 -23.01 17.75
C PRO A 147 -1.20 -21.80 18.22
N PRO A 148 -1.97 -21.91 19.33
CA PRO A 148 -2.81 -20.81 19.81
C PRO A 148 -2.06 -19.50 19.99
N ASN A 149 -0.82 -19.55 20.49
CA ASN A 149 0.01 -18.37 20.71
C ASN A 149 0.31 -17.63 19.40
N GLN A 150 0.60 -18.35 18.31
CA GLN A 150 0.87 -17.77 17.00
C GLN A 150 -0.36 -17.03 16.46
N SER A 151 -1.52 -17.70 16.51
CA SER A 151 -2.79 -17.13 16.06
C SER A 151 -3.18 -15.89 16.86
N TRP A 152 -3.05 -15.92 18.19
CA TRP A 152 -3.37 -14.77 19.04
C TRP A 152 -2.42 -13.59 18.84
N ILE A 153 -1.11 -13.83 18.75
CA ILE A 153 -0.12 -12.77 18.48
C ILE A 153 -0.43 -12.10 17.14
N PHE A 154 -0.71 -12.90 16.10
CA PHE A 154 -1.09 -12.35 14.79
C PHE A 154 -2.37 -11.51 14.86
N CYS A 155 -3.42 -11.99 15.54
CA CYS A 155 -4.67 -11.25 15.74
C CYS A 155 -4.44 -9.90 16.44
N ILE A 156 -3.68 -9.90 17.54
CA ILE A 156 -3.39 -8.69 18.33
C ILE A 156 -2.64 -7.67 17.47
N ILE A 157 -1.57 -8.09 16.79
CA ILE A 157 -0.78 -7.21 15.93
C ILE A 157 -1.64 -6.68 14.77
N THR A 158 -2.49 -7.52 14.17
CA THR A 158 -3.39 -7.08 13.09
C THR A 158 -4.36 -6.01 13.56
N VAL A 159 -4.99 -6.19 14.73
CA VAL A 159 -5.89 -5.17 15.31
C VAL A 159 -5.15 -3.88 15.64
N LEU A 160 -3.92 -3.97 16.16
CA LEU A 160 -3.08 -2.82 16.47
C LEU A 160 -2.72 -2.04 15.19
N LEU A 161 -2.21 -2.72 14.15
CA LEU A 161 -1.86 -2.10 12.88
C LEU A 161 -3.08 -1.52 12.17
N PHE A 162 -4.21 -2.23 12.21
CA PHE A 162 -5.49 -1.74 11.69
C PHE A 162 -5.87 -0.42 12.36
N SER A 163 -5.84 -0.38 13.69
CA SER A 163 -6.19 0.80 14.49
C SER A 163 -5.23 1.97 14.23
N LEU A 164 -3.93 1.71 14.15
CA LEU A 164 -2.93 2.74 13.83
C LEU A 164 -3.15 3.33 12.43
N GLY A 165 -3.38 2.49 11.42
CA GLY A 165 -3.68 2.96 10.07
C GLY A 165 -4.97 3.79 10.01
N TYR A 166 -6.04 3.34 10.68
CA TYR A 166 -7.28 4.10 10.80
C TYR A 166 -7.06 5.47 11.49
N MET A 167 -6.29 5.50 12.58
CA MET A 167 -5.93 6.74 13.28
C MET A 167 -5.15 7.71 12.37
N LEU A 168 -4.19 7.21 11.58
CA LEU A 168 -3.45 8.02 10.62
C LEU A 168 -4.38 8.66 9.59
N VAL A 169 -5.28 7.88 8.99
CA VAL A 169 -6.27 8.40 8.01
C VAL A 169 -7.19 9.44 8.66
N LYS A 170 -7.70 9.16 9.86
CA LYS A 170 -8.58 10.07 10.62
C LYS A 170 -7.87 11.39 10.93
N SER A 171 -6.61 11.32 11.36
CA SER A 171 -5.79 12.47 11.75
C SER A 171 -5.39 13.37 10.58
N LEU A 172 -5.51 12.89 9.34
CA LEU A 172 -5.11 13.63 8.15
C LEU A 172 -5.88 14.96 8.05
N LYS A 173 -5.16 16.07 8.06
CA LYS A 173 -5.71 17.42 7.87
C LYS A 173 -5.10 18.00 6.62
N PHE A 174 -5.90 18.32 5.60
CA PHE A 174 -5.38 18.88 4.35
C PHE A 174 -5.02 20.37 4.45
N GLY A 175 -5.63 21.09 5.40
CA GLY A 175 -5.54 22.55 5.55
C GLY A 175 -6.62 23.24 4.72
N ASP A 176 -6.70 24.57 4.81
CA ASP A 176 -7.65 25.31 3.98
C ASP A 176 -6.98 25.79 2.70
N TRP A 177 -7.72 25.71 1.59
CA TRP A 177 -7.22 26.15 0.28
C TRP A 177 -6.74 27.60 0.36
N LYS A 178 -7.51 28.46 1.04
CA LYS A 178 -7.27 29.90 1.23
C LYS A 178 -5.91 30.22 1.88
N ASP A 179 -5.32 29.28 2.63
CA ASP A 179 -4.09 29.51 3.40
C ASP A 179 -2.85 29.63 2.51
N GLU A 180 -2.87 29.09 1.29
CA GLU A 180 -1.71 29.08 0.38
C GLU A 180 -1.61 30.37 -0.49
N TYR A 181 -2.42 31.40 -0.19
CA TYR A 181 -2.55 32.56 -1.05
C TYR A 181 -1.24 33.35 -1.05
N SER A 182 -0.50 33.25 -2.16
CA SER A 182 0.72 34.00 -2.39
C SER A 182 0.51 34.96 -3.55
N PRO A 183 0.89 36.25 -3.42
CA PRO A 183 0.78 37.22 -4.51
C PRO A 183 1.79 36.95 -5.64
N GLN A 184 2.73 36.02 -5.46
CA GLN A 184 3.76 35.72 -6.45
C GLN A 184 3.19 34.91 -7.62
N ALA A 185 3.38 35.42 -8.83
CA ALA A 185 3.12 34.66 -10.05
C ALA A 185 4.08 33.47 -10.14
N GLY A 186 3.55 32.27 -10.38
CA GLY A 186 4.38 31.08 -10.59
C GLY A 186 5.03 31.09 -11.97
N SER A 187 6.25 30.53 -12.05
CA SER A 187 6.91 30.33 -13.34
C SER A 187 6.23 29.21 -14.13
N LYS A 188 6.36 29.23 -15.47
CA LYS A 188 5.88 28.12 -16.33
C LYS A 188 6.51 26.79 -15.93
N PHE A 189 7.78 26.82 -15.50
CA PHE A 189 8.51 25.66 -15.01
C PHE A 189 7.89 25.11 -13.70
N GLU A 190 7.51 25.99 -12.76
CA GLU A 190 6.83 25.57 -11.52
C GLU A 190 5.51 24.86 -11.84
N ILE A 191 4.69 25.43 -12.72
CA ILE A 191 3.42 24.85 -13.14
C ILE A 191 3.63 23.45 -13.72
N LEU A 192 4.57 23.33 -14.66
CA LEU A 192 4.89 22.06 -15.32
C LEU A 192 5.36 21.02 -14.31
N TRP A 193 6.27 21.38 -13.42
CA TRP A 193 6.85 20.45 -12.45
C TRP A 193 5.83 19.97 -11.42
N ARG A 194 4.95 20.85 -10.94
CA ARG A 194 3.88 20.48 -9.99
C ARG A 194 2.85 19.51 -10.59
N ALA A 195 2.63 19.58 -11.90
CA ALA A 195 1.75 18.65 -12.59
C ALA A 195 2.46 17.33 -12.94
N LEU A 196 3.67 17.40 -13.52
CA LEU A 196 4.35 16.23 -14.05
C LEU A 196 5.06 15.38 -13.00
N LEU A 197 5.70 15.99 -11.99
CA LEU A 197 6.49 15.21 -11.02
C LEU A 197 5.63 14.16 -10.28
N PRO A 198 4.44 14.49 -9.75
CA PRO A 198 3.58 13.49 -9.10
C PRO A 198 3.20 12.35 -10.05
N LEU A 199 2.89 12.67 -11.31
CA LEU A 199 2.53 11.67 -12.32
C LEU A 199 3.71 10.73 -12.61
N VAL A 200 4.91 11.27 -12.80
CA VAL A 200 6.13 10.48 -13.02
C VAL A 200 6.38 9.55 -11.84
N LEU A 201 6.28 10.04 -10.61
CA LEU A 201 6.46 9.21 -9.41
C LEU A 201 5.42 8.08 -9.33
N ILE A 202 4.15 8.37 -9.64
CA ILE A 202 3.10 7.36 -9.68
C ILE A 202 3.37 6.30 -10.74
N VAL A 203 3.76 6.70 -11.95
CA VAL A 203 4.05 5.78 -13.05
C VAL A 203 5.26 4.90 -12.72
N LEU A 204 6.31 5.48 -12.12
CA LEU A 204 7.48 4.72 -11.68
C LEU A 204 7.11 3.71 -10.58
N ALA A 205 6.29 4.12 -9.60
CA ALA A 205 5.79 3.22 -8.56
C ALA A 205 4.93 2.10 -9.15
N ALA A 206 3.93 2.42 -9.98
CA ALA A 206 3.00 1.46 -10.59
C ALA A 206 3.70 0.49 -11.55
N ARG A 207 4.77 0.92 -12.22
CA ARG A 207 5.58 0.02 -13.05
C ARG A 207 6.37 -0.97 -12.19
N GLY A 208 6.90 -0.50 -11.06
CA GLY A 208 7.69 -1.27 -10.13
C GLY A 208 9.05 -1.72 -10.67
N THR A 209 9.33 -1.68 -11.97
CA THR A 209 10.59 -2.09 -12.60
C THR A 209 11.03 -1.15 -13.72
N VAL A 210 12.32 -1.20 -14.06
CA VAL A 210 12.89 -0.48 -15.21
C VAL A 210 12.80 -1.33 -16.49
N GLU A 211 12.57 -2.64 -16.33
CA GLU A 211 12.46 -3.60 -17.43
C GLU A 211 11.23 -3.36 -18.32
N ALA A 212 11.21 -4.00 -19.50
CA ALA A 212 10.19 -3.80 -20.52
C ALA A 212 8.77 -4.15 -20.04
N HIS A 213 8.64 -5.10 -19.13
CA HIS A 213 7.35 -5.52 -18.55
C HIS A 213 7.16 -4.90 -17.16
N HIS A 214 5.91 -4.85 -16.68
CA HIS A 214 5.64 -4.46 -15.30
C HIS A 214 6.15 -5.53 -14.33
N LEU A 215 6.26 -5.20 -13.05
CA LEU A 215 6.71 -6.14 -12.01
C LEU A 215 5.89 -7.45 -12.05
N ALA A 216 6.56 -8.53 -12.45
CA ALA A 216 6.02 -9.88 -12.56
C ALA A 216 6.31 -10.73 -11.30
N LEU A 217 5.63 -11.87 -11.17
CA LEU A 217 5.83 -12.84 -10.09
C LEU A 217 7.30 -13.27 -9.95
N GLU A 218 7.99 -13.46 -11.07
CA GLU A 218 9.40 -13.86 -11.13
C GLU A 218 10.33 -12.91 -10.35
N HIS A 219 9.95 -11.64 -10.16
CA HIS A 219 10.72 -10.70 -9.37
C HIS A 219 10.66 -10.97 -7.85
N SER A 220 9.82 -11.90 -7.39
CA SER A 220 9.85 -12.41 -6.03
C SER A 220 10.77 -13.61 -5.84
N GLU A 221 11.31 -14.20 -6.93
CA GLU A 221 12.14 -15.41 -6.90
C GLU A 221 13.60 -15.11 -6.55
N VAL A 222 13.83 -14.71 -5.30
CA VAL A 222 15.15 -14.32 -4.78
C VAL A 222 15.88 -15.46 -4.08
N SER A 223 15.17 -16.53 -3.72
CA SER A 223 15.68 -17.73 -3.05
C SER A 223 15.28 -18.99 -3.80
N LEU A 224 15.99 -20.09 -3.57
CA LEU A 224 15.56 -21.43 -3.97
C LEU A 224 14.38 -21.94 -3.12
N ASP A 225 14.20 -21.38 -1.92
CA ASP A 225 13.07 -21.70 -1.05
C ASP A 225 11.82 -20.93 -1.48
N LYS A 226 10.79 -21.69 -1.86
CA LYS A 226 9.51 -21.14 -2.32
C LYS A 226 8.80 -20.34 -1.23
N VAL A 227 8.93 -20.72 0.04
CA VAL A 227 8.26 -20.03 1.16
C VAL A 227 8.84 -18.63 1.35
N ILE A 228 10.16 -18.48 1.14
CA ILE A 228 10.85 -17.17 1.20
C ILE A 228 10.39 -16.27 0.05
N ASN A 229 10.20 -16.82 -1.15
CA ASN A 229 9.71 -16.06 -2.30
C ASN A 229 8.25 -15.63 -2.09
N GLU A 230 7.39 -16.53 -1.61
CA GLU A 230 5.97 -16.24 -1.30
C GLU A 230 5.81 -15.23 -0.15
N MET A 231 6.77 -15.15 0.77
CA MET A 231 6.80 -14.13 1.82
C MET A 231 6.92 -12.71 1.25
N ALA A 232 7.66 -12.52 0.15
CA ALA A 232 7.83 -11.21 -0.48
C ALA A 232 6.48 -10.66 -0.94
N LEU A 233 5.63 -11.54 -1.48
CA LEU A 233 4.33 -11.17 -2.04
C LEU A 233 3.35 -10.68 -0.97
N ASN A 234 2.51 -9.73 -1.36
CA ASN A 234 1.43 -9.21 -0.52
C ASN A 234 0.09 -9.83 -0.95
N ALA A 235 -0.78 -10.15 0.00
CA ALA A 235 -2.12 -10.68 -0.24
C ALA A 235 -2.93 -9.87 -1.28
N VAL A 236 -2.80 -8.54 -1.28
CA VAL A 236 -3.50 -7.67 -2.24
C VAL A 236 -2.97 -7.84 -3.67
N TRP A 237 -1.66 -8.01 -3.84
CA TRP A 237 -1.08 -8.28 -5.15
C TRP A 237 -1.47 -9.68 -5.64
N CYS A 238 -1.48 -10.66 -4.75
CA CYS A 238 -1.87 -12.03 -5.05
C CYS A 238 -3.35 -12.18 -5.41
N PHE A 239 -4.22 -11.34 -4.86
CA PHE A 239 -5.64 -11.32 -5.20
C PHE A 239 -5.90 -10.94 -6.66
N ASP A 240 -5.04 -10.11 -7.26
CA ASP A 240 -5.13 -9.69 -8.67
C ASP A 240 -4.61 -10.76 -9.66
N LYS A 241 -3.99 -11.85 -9.15
CA LYS A 241 -3.34 -12.90 -9.95
C LYS A 241 -4.05 -14.25 -9.79
#